data_AF-A0A920JGG0-F1
#
_entry.id   AF-A0A920JGG0-F1
#
_cell.length_a   1.000
_cell.length_b   1.000
_cell.length_c   1.000
_cell.angle_alpha   90.00
_cell.angle_beta   90.00
_cell.angle_gamma   90.00
#
_symmetry.space_group_name_H-M   'P 1'
#
loop_
_entity.id
_entity.type
_entity.pdbx_description
1 polymer ?
#
loop_
_entity_poly.entity_id
_entity_poly.type
_entity_poly.pdbx_seq_one_letter_code
_entity_poly.pdbx_strand_id
1 'polypeptide(L)'
;MCNAYLIEGRTVYMVGESYDSEGNYTACYWKDGVRFELPGGAWATDIFVENGTVYTCGTGESTNASYWIDQTRYDLPGLWGEAEAITVHNGDIYVAGWFDGGSFLLEKWCKDQSNNQ
;
A
#
# COMPACT_ATOMS: atom_id res chain seq x y z
N MET A 1 6.60 -18.30 4.42
CA MET A 1 5.29 -18.79 3.93
C MET A 1 4.34 -18.82 5.11
N CYS A 2 3.26 -18.05 5.07
CA CYS A 2 2.19 -18.15 6.08
C CYS A 2 1.31 -19.34 5.68
N ASN A 3 1.18 -20.33 6.56
CA ASN A 3 0.25 -21.44 6.35
C ASN A 3 -1.18 -20.89 6.40
N ALA A 4 -1.95 -21.13 5.34
CA ALA A 4 -3.24 -20.52 4.99
C ALA A 4 -4.41 -20.74 5.98
N TYR A 5 -4.16 -21.19 7.21
CA TYR A 5 -5.19 -21.53 8.20
C TYR A 5 -4.78 -21.14 9.63
N LEU A 6 -4.20 -19.95 9.82
CA LEU A 6 -3.81 -19.52 11.16
C LEU A 6 -5.03 -19.25 12.08
N ILE A 7 -6.18 -18.87 11.50
CA ILE A 7 -7.40 -18.57 12.26
C ILE A 7 -8.64 -19.02 11.48
N GLU A 8 -9.37 -20.00 12.02
CA GLU A 8 -10.59 -20.53 11.40
C GLU A 8 -11.65 -19.44 11.18
N GLY A 9 -12.25 -19.43 10.00
CA GLY A 9 -13.31 -18.49 9.62
C GLY A 9 -12.87 -17.03 9.44
N ARG A 10 -11.56 -16.74 9.42
CA ARG A 10 -11.02 -15.39 9.19
C ARG A 10 -10.03 -15.39 8.04
N THR A 11 -10.06 -14.32 7.25
CA THR A 11 -9.00 -14.02 6.27
C THR A 11 -7.90 -13.22 6.96
N VAL A 12 -6.65 -13.62 6.73
CA VAL A 12 -5.47 -12.92 7.25
C VAL A 12 -4.81 -12.14 6.13
N TYR A 13 -4.58 -10.86 6.37
CA TYR A 13 -3.83 -9.98 5.50
C TYR A 13 -2.50 -9.61 6.18
N MET A 14 -1.43 -9.64 5.40
CA MET A 14 -0.10 -9.16 5.83
C MET A 14 0.49 -8.33 4.70
N VAL A 15 1.36 -7.39 5.04
CA VAL A 15 2.05 -6.53 4.09
C VAL A 15 3.54 -6.53 4.40
N GLY A 16 4.36 -6.28 3.39
CA GLY A 16 5.81 -6.14 3.53
C GLY A 16 6.50 -6.38 2.20
N GLU A 17 7.72 -6.88 2.26
CA GLU A 17 8.57 -7.09 1.10
C GLU A 17 9.19 -8.49 1.10
N SER A 18 9.39 -9.03 -0.09
CA SER A 18 10.01 -10.34 -0.29
C SER A 18 10.56 -10.43 -1.72
N TYR A 19 11.44 -11.39 -1.93
CA TYR A 19 11.79 -11.81 -3.28
C TYR A 19 10.57 -12.43 -3.99
N ASP A 20 10.30 -11.99 -5.21
CA ASP A 20 9.30 -12.57 -6.11
C ASP A 20 9.80 -13.86 -6.78
N SER A 21 9.00 -14.44 -7.68
CA SER A 21 9.39 -15.66 -8.42
C SER A 21 10.54 -15.47 -9.41
N GLU A 22 10.84 -14.22 -9.76
CA GLU A 22 11.91 -13.84 -10.68
C GLU A 22 13.19 -13.47 -9.93
N GLY A 23 13.14 -13.40 -8.59
CA GLY A 23 14.26 -13.05 -7.72
C GLY A 23 14.41 -11.54 -7.49
N ASN A 24 13.41 -10.72 -7.81
CA ASN A 24 13.40 -9.29 -7.52
C ASN A 24 12.88 -9.06 -6.10
N TYR A 25 13.56 -8.21 -5.33
CA TYR A 25 13.09 -7.80 -4.01
C TYR A 25 12.07 -6.66 -4.16
N THR A 26 10.80 -6.95 -3.85
CA THR A 26 9.70 -6.02 -4.13
C THR A 26 8.61 -6.07 -3.05
N ALA A 27 7.89 -4.97 -2.92
CA ALA A 27 6.75 -4.84 -2.02
C ALA A 27 5.59 -5.73 -2.46
N CYS A 28 4.88 -6.27 -1.48
CA CYS A 28 3.73 -7.15 -1.70
C CYS A 28 2.81 -7.17 -0.48
N TYR A 29 1.62 -7.72 -0.68
CA TYR A 29 0.79 -8.18 0.43
C TYR A 29 0.45 -9.65 0.25
N TRP A 30 0.10 -10.29 1.36
CA TRP A 30 -0.39 -11.66 1.38
C TRP A 30 -1.83 -11.68 1.87
N LYS A 31 -2.68 -12.41 1.15
CA LYS A 31 -4.03 -12.76 1.60
C LYS A 31 -4.10 -14.27 1.77
N ASP A 32 -4.31 -14.75 2.98
CA ASP A 32 -4.31 -16.18 3.32
C ASP A 32 -3.06 -16.93 2.79
N GLY A 33 -1.91 -16.27 2.88
CA GLY A 33 -0.61 -16.80 2.42
C GLY A 33 -0.37 -16.67 0.91
N VAL A 34 -1.35 -16.22 0.12
CA VAL A 34 -1.20 -15.98 -1.31
C VAL A 34 -0.53 -14.63 -1.57
N ARG A 35 0.58 -14.69 -2.32
CA ARG A 35 1.32 -13.63 -3.02
C ARG A 35 0.47 -12.61 -3.80
N PHE A 36 0.45 -11.32 -3.47
CA PHE A 36 0.00 -10.26 -4.37
C PHE A 36 1.05 -9.17 -4.49
N GLU A 37 1.52 -8.90 -5.71
CA GLU A 37 2.51 -7.85 -5.97
C GLU A 37 1.95 -6.46 -5.70
N LEU A 38 2.83 -5.53 -5.33
CA LEU A 38 2.55 -4.10 -5.37
C LEU A 38 3.45 -3.48 -6.44
N PRO A 39 3.01 -3.45 -7.73
CA PRO A 39 3.81 -2.95 -8.83
C PRO A 39 4.42 -1.56 -8.57
N GLY A 40 5.71 -1.42 -8.86
CA GLY A 40 6.48 -0.19 -8.62
C GLY A 40 6.74 0.14 -7.14
N GLY A 41 6.45 -0.80 -6.23
CA GLY A 41 6.72 -0.69 -4.80
C GLY A 41 8.06 -1.31 -4.41
N ALA A 42 8.85 -0.57 -3.64
CA ALA A 42 10.09 -1.08 -3.07
C ALA A 42 9.89 -1.66 -1.65
N TRP A 43 9.02 -1.04 -0.85
CA TRP A 43 8.76 -1.40 0.55
C TRP A 43 7.35 -0.93 0.92
N ALA A 44 6.63 -1.75 1.71
CA ALA A 44 5.27 -1.49 2.14
C ALA A 44 5.14 -1.64 3.67
N THR A 45 4.46 -0.68 4.29
CA THR A 45 4.58 -0.40 5.73
C THR A 45 3.29 -0.68 6.50
N ASP A 46 2.13 -0.38 5.91
CA ASP A 46 0.82 -0.55 6.54
C ASP A 46 -0.24 -1.05 5.56
N ILE A 47 -1.28 -1.68 6.10
CA ILE A 47 -2.37 -2.29 5.37
C ILE A 47 -3.72 -2.08 6.07
N PHE A 48 -4.67 -1.56 5.32
CA PHE A 48 -6.07 -1.44 5.73
C PHE A 48 -6.95 -2.22 4.74
N VAL A 49 -7.99 -2.89 5.25
CA VAL A 49 -8.90 -3.68 4.41
C VAL A 49 -10.33 -3.33 4.73
N GLU A 50 -11.09 -2.92 3.70
CA GLU A 50 -12.51 -2.63 3.80
C GLU A 50 -13.27 -3.39 2.72
N ASN A 51 -14.25 -4.20 3.12
CA ASN A 51 -15.12 -4.97 2.21
C ASN A 51 -14.35 -5.81 1.16
N GLY A 52 -13.13 -6.25 1.49
CA GLY A 52 -12.26 -7.04 0.63
C GLY A 52 -11.32 -6.25 -0.28
N THR A 53 -11.49 -4.93 -0.38
CA THR A 53 -10.51 -4.03 -1.02
C THR A 53 -9.33 -3.82 -0.10
N VAL A 54 -8.13 -3.97 -0.63
CA VAL A 54 -6.88 -3.82 0.12
C VAL A 54 -6.29 -2.44 -0.14
N TYR A 55 -5.96 -1.72 0.92
CA TYR A 55 -5.29 -0.43 0.88
C TYR A 55 -3.94 -0.60 1.54
N THR A 56 -2.85 -0.37 0.82
CA THR A 56 -1.50 -0.43 1.38
C THR A 56 -0.78 0.89 1.18
N CYS A 57 0.21 1.17 2.02
CA CYS A 57 1.11 2.29 1.81
C CYS A 57 2.57 1.89 2.01
N GLY A 58 3.47 2.77 1.60
CA GLY A 58 4.90 2.59 1.70
C GLY A 58 5.65 3.50 0.75
N THR A 59 6.69 2.97 0.13
CA THR A 59 7.60 3.73 -0.73
C THR A 59 7.78 3.03 -2.07
N GLY A 60 7.62 3.79 -3.14
CA GLY A 60 7.85 3.33 -4.50
C GLY A 60 9.34 3.22 -4.85
N GLU A 61 9.65 2.55 -5.96
CA GLU A 61 11.02 2.37 -6.46
C GLU A 61 11.74 3.69 -6.76
N SER A 62 11.00 4.76 -7.06
CA SER A 62 11.53 6.12 -7.25
C SER A 62 11.70 6.90 -5.93
N THR A 63 11.68 6.22 -4.77
CA THR A 63 11.75 6.81 -3.42
C THR A 63 10.63 7.81 -3.10
N ASN A 64 9.51 7.72 -3.80
CA ASN A 64 8.33 8.52 -3.51
C ASN A 64 7.42 7.77 -2.57
N ALA A 65 6.87 8.45 -1.57
CA ALA A 65 5.79 7.94 -0.76
C ALA A 65 4.63 7.54 -1.70
N SER A 66 4.08 6.34 -1.51
CA SER A 66 3.08 5.77 -2.41
C SER A 66 2.03 5.01 -1.61
N TYR A 67 0.84 4.88 -2.19
CA TYR A 67 -0.17 3.97 -1.70
C TYR A 67 -0.73 3.13 -2.85
N TRP A 68 -1.33 1.99 -2.51
CA TRP A 68 -1.98 1.12 -3.46
C TRP A 68 -3.41 0.83 -3.04
N ILE A 69 -4.27 0.71 -4.04
CA ILE A 69 -5.60 0.11 -3.90
C ILE A 69 -5.56 -1.19 -4.70
N ASP A 70 -5.67 -2.31 -3.98
CA ASP A 70 -5.29 -3.63 -4.44
C ASP A 70 -3.86 -3.62 -5.03
N GLN A 71 -3.69 -3.78 -6.33
CA GLN A 71 -2.39 -3.73 -7.02
C GLN A 71 -2.16 -2.41 -7.79
N THR A 72 -3.08 -1.44 -7.69
CA THR A 72 -2.97 -0.17 -8.43
C THR A 72 -2.23 0.87 -7.59
N ARG A 73 -1.06 1.31 -8.06
CA ARG A 73 -0.20 2.32 -7.39
C ARG A 73 -0.69 3.75 -7.62
N TYR A 74 -0.54 4.58 -6.59
CA TYR A 74 -0.75 6.01 -6.58
C TYR A 74 0.41 6.69 -5.85
N ASP A 75 0.97 7.73 -6.46
CA ASP A 75 2.14 8.44 -5.93
C ASP A 75 1.66 9.64 -5.12
N LEU A 76 2.18 9.78 -3.89
CA LEU A 76 1.95 10.96 -3.07
C LEU A 76 2.91 12.07 -3.51
N PRO A 77 2.52 13.35 -3.34
CA PRO A 77 3.36 14.48 -3.70
C PRO A 77 4.64 14.52 -2.85
N GLY A 78 5.68 15.19 -3.34
CA GLY A 78 6.97 15.25 -2.65
C GLY A 78 7.95 14.19 -3.16
N LEU A 79 9.23 14.38 -2.81
CA LEU A 79 10.33 13.51 -3.22
C LEU A 79 11.00 12.93 -1.98
N TRP A 80 11.63 11.76 -2.12
CA TRP A 80 12.40 11.14 -1.05
C TRP A 80 11.57 10.98 0.23
N GLY A 81 10.42 10.33 0.09
CA GLY A 81 9.44 10.19 1.16
C GLY A 81 8.98 8.77 1.36
N GLU A 82 8.36 8.55 2.51
CA GLU A 82 7.81 7.28 2.96
C GLU A 82 6.41 7.50 3.52
N ALA A 83 5.47 6.67 3.09
CA ALA A 83 4.18 6.55 3.75
C ALA A 83 4.27 5.47 4.83
N GLU A 84 3.80 5.78 6.03
CA GLU A 84 3.99 4.95 7.24
C GLU A 84 2.68 4.39 7.80
N ALA A 85 1.54 5.03 7.49
CA ALA A 85 0.23 4.58 7.94
C ALA A 85 -0.87 4.91 6.92
N ILE A 86 -1.84 4.01 6.79
CA ILE A 86 -2.99 4.18 5.90
C ILE A 86 -4.30 3.78 6.61
N THR A 87 -5.33 4.58 6.41
CA THR A 87 -6.68 4.23 6.86
C THR A 87 -7.73 4.75 5.89
N VAL A 88 -8.90 4.12 5.88
CA VAL A 88 -10.05 4.56 5.10
C VAL A 88 -11.21 4.82 6.03
N HIS A 89 -11.87 5.97 5.84
CA HIS A 89 -13.06 6.33 6.61
C HIS A 89 -14.08 7.01 5.70
N ASN A 90 -15.30 6.47 5.66
CA ASN A 90 -16.38 6.96 4.79
C ASN A 90 -15.99 7.09 3.31
N GLY A 91 -15.15 6.18 2.81
CA GLY A 91 -14.65 6.18 1.43
C GLY A 91 -13.51 7.15 1.15
N ASP A 92 -13.09 7.96 2.13
CA ASP A 92 -11.90 8.80 2.02
C ASP A 92 -10.66 8.03 2.51
N ILE A 93 -9.59 8.09 1.73
CA ILE A 93 -8.31 7.47 2.03
C ILE A 93 -7.42 8.52 2.70
N TYR A 94 -6.80 8.13 3.80
CA TYR A 94 -5.88 8.95 4.55
C TYR A 94 -4.55 8.25 4.68
N VAL A 95 -3.48 8.95 4.29
CA VAL A 95 -2.11 8.45 4.40
C VAL A 95 -1.29 9.43 5.22
N ALA A 96 -0.47 8.90 6.14
CA ALA A 96 0.48 9.66 6.93
C ALA A 96 1.90 9.21 6.60
N GLY A 97 2.86 10.12 6.74
CA GLY A 97 4.26 9.86 6.44
C GLY A 97 5.07 11.14 6.31
N TRP A 98 6.20 11.06 5.62
CA TRP A 98 7.12 12.17 5.45
C TRP A 98 7.75 12.21 4.05
N PHE A 99 8.31 13.36 3.67
CA PHE A 99 9.07 13.55 2.45
C PHE A 99 10.12 14.65 2.63
N ASP A 100 11.07 14.78 1.71
CA ASP A 100 12.07 15.85 1.81
C ASP A 100 11.42 17.23 1.73
N GLY A 101 11.59 18.05 2.77
CA GLY A 101 10.97 19.37 2.89
C GLY A 101 9.56 19.38 3.49
N GLY A 102 9.03 18.27 4.02
CA GLY A 102 7.72 18.27 4.69
C GLY A 102 7.26 16.95 5.31
N SER A 103 6.04 16.95 5.84
CA SER A 103 5.35 15.75 6.29
C SER A 103 3.92 15.70 5.77
N PHE A 104 3.37 14.50 5.60
CA PHE A 104 1.96 14.30 5.31
C PHE A 104 1.21 14.14 6.62
N LEU A 105 0.28 15.06 6.91
CA LEU A 105 -0.75 14.84 7.91
C LEU A 105 -2.10 14.78 7.22
N LEU A 106 -2.61 13.56 7.08
CA LEU A 106 -4.02 13.24 6.85
C LEU A 106 -4.63 13.99 5.64
N GLU A 107 -4.16 13.68 4.44
CA GLU A 107 -4.72 14.25 3.21
C GLU A 107 -5.72 13.27 2.55
N LYS A 108 -6.90 13.80 2.20
CA LYS A 108 -7.99 13.10 1.54
C LYS A 108 -7.66 12.89 0.07
N TRP A 109 -7.54 11.65 -0.37
CA TRP A 109 -7.46 11.30 -1.80
C TRP A 109 -8.78 10.70 -2.26
N CYS A 110 -9.69 11.57 -2.73
CA CYS A 110 -10.93 11.15 -3.36
C CYS A 110 -10.63 10.77 -4.83
N LYS A 111 -11.11 9.60 -5.23
CA LYS A 111 -11.01 9.09 -6.60
C LYS A 111 -11.77 10.02 -7.56
N ASP A 112 -11.07 10.90 -8.27
CA ASP A 112 -11.55 11.39 -9.56
C ASP A 112 -10.39 11.80 -10.49
N GLN A 113 -10.03 10.90 -11.42
CA GLN A 113 -9.38 11.27 -12.68
C GLN A 113 -10.34 11.07 -13.86
N SER A 114 -11.63 11.30 -13.67
CA SER A 114 -12.52 11.65 -14.77
C SER A 114 -12.63 13.17 -14.90
N ASN A 115 -11.54 13.79 -15.37
CA ASN A 115 -11.56 14.87 -16.36
C ASN A 115 -10.14 15.37 -16.64
N ASN A 116 -9.48 14.71 -17.58
CA ASN A 116 -8.59 15.39 -18.51
C ASN A 116 -9.42 16.45 -19.28
N GLN A 117 -9.22 17.72 -18.95
CA GLN A 117 -9.24 18.83 -19.92
C GLN A 117 -8.06 19.75 -19.65
#